data_AF-A0A081P8C9-F1
#
_entry.id   AF-A0A081P8C9-F1
#
_cell.length_a   1.000
_cell.length_b   1.000
_cell.length_c   1.000
_cell.angle_alpha   90.00
_cell.angle_beta   90.00
_cell.angle_gamma   90.00
#
_symmetry.space_group_name_H-M   'P 1'
#
loop_
_entity.id
_entity.type
_entity.pdbx_description
1 polymer ?
#
loop_
_entity_poly.entity_id
_entity_poly.type
_entity_poly.pdbx_seq_one_letter_code
_entity_poly.pdbx_strand_id
1 'polypeptide(L)'
;MKKLLDLHLEAARFTPFLDFDWGDLSSGQKAFLSCYARFYALTDHQQIASNMQLQKNVLILIDEGELYLHPEWQKNFLYNLIRYLPSVYTNRNIQIILTSNSPIIISDLPKSNLIFIDKGENGCRVIDGLQETKQTFAANIHTLFADAFFIKTGLIGEFANQVLLSLINTINETPSPELFKRRTELESLIGQIGESVLRTKISSMLKNKIQEYADNTQVNRQLLETIKKMQIEIEELKRGKSNDFN
;
A
#
# COMPACT_ATOMS: atom_id res chain seq x y z
N MET A 1 -38.73 -14.24 -0.78
CA MET A 1 -38.72 -12.87 -1.32
C MET A 1 -39.85 -12.01 -0.75
N LYS A 2 -41.14 -12.39 -0.88
CA LYS A 2 -42.28 -11.65 -0.28
C LYS A 2 -42.14 -11.35 1.22
N LYS A 3 -41.82 -12.38 2.01
CA LYS A 3 -41.63 -12.25 3.47
C LYS A 3 -40.54 -11.25 3.87
N LEU A 4 -39.49 -11.09 3.05
CA LEU A 4 -38.41 -10.12 3.27
C LEU A 4 -38.88 -8.70 2.94
N LEU A 5 -39.68 -8.55 1.88
CA LEU A 5 -40.24 -7.26 1.47
C LEU A 5 -41.25 -6.75 2.52
N ASP A 6 -42.07 -7.66 3.07
CA ASP A 6 -43.04 -7.33 4.12
C ASP A 6 -42.34 -6.89 5.42
N LEU A 7 -41.28 -7.62 5.83
CA LEU A 7 -40.43 -7.24 6.95
C LEU A 7 -39.71 -5.90 6.73
N HIS A 8 -39.29 -5.61 5.48
CA HIS A 8 -38.67 -4.34 5.13
C HIS A 8 -39.65 -3.18 5.23
N LEU A 9 -40.89 -3.35 4.77
CA LEU A 9 -41.94 -2.33 4.84
C LEU A 9 -42.41 -2.08 6.28
N GLU A 10 -42.46 -3.11 7.14
CA GLU A 10 -42.76 -2.94 8.57
C GLU A 10 -41.63 -2.23 9.34
N ALA A 11 -40.37 -2.45 8.95
CA ALA A 11 -39.20 -1.82 9.57
C ALA A 11 -38.93 -0.39 9.05
N ALA A 12 -39.22 -0.12 7.78
CA ALA A 12 -39.03 1.17 7.15
C ALA A 12 -40.15 2.17 7.54
N ARG A 13 -40.15 2.60 8.80
CA ARG A 13 -41.08 3.61 9.32
C ARG A 13 -40.90 5.02 8.71
N PHE A 14 -39.92 5.21 7.83
CA PHE A 14 -39.66 6.47 7.16
C PHE A 14 -39.09 6.23 5.76
N THR A 15 -39.96 6.20 4.75
CA THR A 15 -39.55 6.43 3.36
C THR A 15 -39.63 7.94 3.12
N PRO A 16 -38.50 8.63 2.87
CA PRO A 16 -38.54 10.05 2.53
C PRO A 16 -39.46 10.25 1.32
N PHE A 17 -40.46 11.13 1.44
CA PHE A 17 -41.36 11.47 0.32
C PHE A 17 -40.60 12.16 -0.83
N LEU A 18 -39.46 12.77 -0.52
CA LEU A 18 -38.56 13.42 -1.46
C LEU A 18 -37.16 12.86 -1.24
N ASP A 19 -36.56 12.33 -2.31
CA ASP A 19 -35.14 11.99 -2.36
C ASP A 19 -34.42 13.11 -3.11
N PHE A 20 -33.54 13.82 -2.41
CA PHE A 20 -32.75 14.90 -2.99
C PHE A 20 -31.36 14.35 -3.28
N ASP A 21 -31.09 14.04 -4.54
CA ASP A 21 -29.75 13.70 -4.98
C ASP A 21 -29.02 14.90 -5.58
N TRP A 22 -27.80 15.12 -5.10
CA TRP A 22 -26.90 16.12 -5.66
C TRP A 22 -26.15 15.49 -6.84
N GLY A 23 -26.77 15.46 -8.01
CA GLY A 23 -26.26 14.71 -9.18
C GLY A 23 -24.81 15.01 -9.58
N ASP A 24 -24.37 16.25 -9.40
CA ASP A 24 -23.03 16.69 -9.83
C ASP A 24 -21.92 16.51 -8.77
N LEU A 25 -22.26 16.08 -7.56
CA LEU A 25 -21.28 15.91 -6.48
C LEU A 25 -20.68 14.50 -6.48
N SER A 26 -19.37 14.42 -6.32
CA SER A 26 -18.70 13.14 -6.06
C SER A 26 -19.13 12.56 -4.71
N SER A 27 -18.99 11.25 -4.55
CA SER A 27 -19.33 10.55 -3.29
C SER A 27 -18.63 11.16 -2.08
N GLY A 28 -17.36 11.55 -2.20
CA GLY A 28 -16.63 12.18 -1.10
C GLY A 28 -17.07 13.64 -0.85
N GLN A 29 -17.51 14.39 -1.87
CA GLN A 29 -18.11 15.71 -1.66
C GLN A 29 -19.46 15.59 -0.94
N LYS A 30 -20.28 14.61 -1.33
CA LYS A 30 -21.54 14.29 -0.64
C LYS A 30 -21.29 13.89 0.82
N ALA A 31 -20.25 13.10 1.08
CA ALA A 31 -19.85 12.71 2.44
C ALA A 31 -19.47 13.93 3.28
N PHE A 32 -18.64 14.84 2.74
CA PHE A 32 -18.30 16.08 3.43
C PHE A 32 -19.53 16.96 3.70
N LEU A 33 -20.35 17.20 2.68
CA LEU A 33 -21.53 18.04 2.81
C LEU A 33 -22.49 17.46 3.85
N SER A 34 -22.71 16.15 3.82
CA SER A 34 -23.53 15.44 4.81
C SER A 34 -22.97 15.58 6.22
N CYS A 35 -21.66 15.41 6.40
CA CYS A 35 -20.99 15.57 7.68
C CYS A 35 -21.15 16.98 8.25
N TYR A 36 -20.81 18.02 7.47
CA TYR A 36 -20.96 19.40 7.90
C TYR A 36 -22.42 19.81 8.08
N ALA A 37 -23.33 19.37 7.21
CA ALA A 37 -24.75 19.66 7.34
C ALA A 37 -25.33 19.07 8.63
N ARG A 38 -24.90 17.87 9.06
CA ARG A 38 -25.32 17.28 10.34
C ARG A 38 -24.88 18.12 11.54
N PHE A 39 -23.65 18.63 11.53
CA PHE A 39 -23.20 19.53 12.58
C PHE A 39 -23.95 20.86 12.55
N TYR A 40 -24.16 21.44 11.37
CA TYR A 40 -24.94 22.66 11.20
C TYR A 40 -26.39 22.50 11.69
N ALA A 41 -26.98 21.33 11.49
CA ALA A 41 -28.35 21.04 11.92
C ALA A 41 -28.54 21.11 13.44
N LEU A 42 -27.46 21.01 14.20
CA LEU A 42 -27.46 21.06 15.66
C LEU A 42 -27.11 22.47 16.20
N THR A 43 -27.00 23.48 15.33
CA THR A 43 -26.75 24.88 15.74
C THR A 43 -27.89 25.47 16.56
N ASP A 44 -27.56 26.44 17.41
CA ASP A 44 -28.52 27.14 18.27
C ASP A 44 -29.69 27.77 17.48
N HIS A 45 -29.45 28.16 16.23
CA HIS A 45 -30.49 28.69 15.34
C HIS A 45 -31.48 27.62 14.83
N GLN A 46 -31.07 26.35 14.77
CA GLN A 46 -31.94 25.23 14.35
C GLN A 46 -32.50 24.40 15.53
N GLN A 47 -31.93 24.55 16.73
CA GLN A 47 -32.40 23.92 17.98
C GLN A 47 -33.84 24.29 18.37
N ILE A 48 -34.35 25.43 17.89
CA ILE A 48 -35.73 25.88 18.11
C ILE A 48 -36.75 24.90 17.49
N ALA A 49 -36.36 24.18 16.42
CA ALA A 49 -37.24 23.20 15.76
C ALA A 49 -37.26 21.82 16.43
N SER A 50 -36.28 21.50 17.29
CA SER A 50 -36.06 20.13 17.82
C SER A 50 -36.17 19.99 19.34
N ASN A 51 -36.53 21.06 20.08
CA ASN A 51 -36.61 21.08 21.55
C ASN A 51 -35.33 20.61 22.27
N MET A 52 -34.18 20.62 21.58
CA MET A 52 -32.91 20.11 22.10
C MET A 52 -31.95 21.27 22.29
N GLN A 53 -31.66 21.64 23.54
CA GLN A 53 -30.69 22.69 23.84
C GLN A 53 -29.32 22.06 24.12
N LEU A 54 -28.32 22.37 23.30
CA LEU A 54 -26.96 21.92 23.56
C LEU A 54 -26.42 22.58 24.84
N GLN A 55 -25.67 21.82 25.64
CA GLN A 55 -25.00 22.31 26.86
C GLN A 55 -23.69 23.03 26.53
N LYS A 56 -23.16 23.79 27.49
CA LYS A 56 -21.89 24.53 27.34
C LYS A 56 -20.72 23.63 26.94
N ASN A 57 -20.68 22.40 27.47
CA ASN A 57 -19.69 21.40 27.12
C ASN A 57 -20.30 20.41 26.13
N VAL A 58 -19.64 20.22 24.98
CA VAL A 58 -20.09 19.35 23.89
C VAL A 58 -19.02 18.29 23.64
N LEU A 59 -19.41 17.03 23.72
CA LEU A 59 -18.59 15.90 23.32
C LEU A 59 -19.06 15.41 21.95
N ILE A 60 -18.16 15.40 20.98
CA ILE A 60 -18.40 14.94 19.62
C ILE A 60 -17.68 13.61 19.46
N LEU A 61 -18.44 12.56 19.14
CA LEU A 61 -17.93 11.24 18.82
C LEU A 61 -18.06 11.02 17.32
N ILE A 62 -16.95 10.72 16.66
CA ILE A 62 -16.91 10.47 15.22
C ILE A 62 -16.31 9.10 14.99
N ASP A 63 -17.10 8.19 14.43
CA ASP A 63 -16.62 6.87 14.05
C ASP A 63 -16.18 6.89 12.58
N GLU A 64 -14.91 6.62 12.30
CA GLU A 64 -14.30 6.61 10.97
C GLU A 64 -14.72 7.83 10.11
N GLY A 65 -14.57 9.04 10.66
CA GLY A 65 -15.08 10.27 10.06
C GLY A 65 -14.54 10.62 8.68
N GLU A 66 -13.41 10.01 8.31
CA GLU A 66 -12.71 10.17 7.05
C GLU A 66 -12.92 9.03 6.06
N LEU A 67 -13.74 8.04 6.44
CA LEU A 67 -14.09 6.91 5.59
C LEU A 67 -14.69 7.44 4.28
N TYR A 68 -14.23 6.91 3.15
CA TYR A 68 -14.58 7.33 1.78
C TYR A 68 -14.03 8.68 1.29
N LEU A 69 -13.25 9.39 2.10
CA LEU A 69 -12.57 10.59 1.61
C LEU A 69 -11.34 10.24 0.77
N HIS A 70 -11.09 11.03 -0.26
CA HIS A 70 -9.83 10.98 -0.99
C HIS A 70 -8.66 11.30 -0.04
N PRO A 71 -7.46 10.69 -0.18
CA PRO A 71 -6.32 10.95 0.72
C PRO A 71 -5.98 12.43 0.93
N GLU A 72 -6.04 13.24 -0.14
CA GLU A 72 -5.83 14.70 -0.08
C GLU A 72 -6.84 15.41 0.85
N TRP A 73 -8.04 14.86 0.94
CA TRP A 73 -9.10 15.38 1.80
C TRP A 73 -8.97 14.87 3.24
N GLN A 74 -8.49 13.63 3.43
CA GLN A 74 -8.14 13.12 4.76
C GLN A 74 -7.06 13.98 5.42
N LYS A 75 -6.06 14.42 4.65
CA LYS A 75 -5.01 15.35 5.11
C LYS A 75 -5.56 16.69 5.61
N ASN A 76 -6.65 17.17 5.02
CA ASN A 76 -7.27 18.44 5.43
C ASN A 76 -8.43 18.26 6.42
N PHE A 77 -8.78 17.01 6.76
CA PHE A 77 -9.99 16.69 7.52
C PHE A 77 -9.98 17.32 8.91
N LEU A 78 -8.94 17.04 9.71
CA LEU A 78 -8.81 17.59 11.07
C LEU A 78 -8.73 19.10 11.06
N TYR A 79 -7.92 19.67 10.16
CA TYR A 79 -7.80 21.12 10.00
C TYR A 79 -9.15 21.78 9.76
N ASN A 80 -9.93 21.25 8.80
CA ASN A 80 -11.24 21.80 8.47
C ASN A 80 -12.23 21.60 9.63
N LEU A 81 -12.23 20.44 10.28
CA LEU A 81 -13.12 20.14 11.41
C LEU A 81 -12.86 21.09 12.60
N ILE A 82 -11.59 21.28 12.97
CA ILE A 82 -11.17 22.16 14.08
C ILE A 82 -11.51 23.63 13.79
N ARG A 83 -11.47 24.07 12.53
CA ARG A 83 -11.89 25.43 12.13
C ARG A 83 -13.40 25.59 12.05
N TYR A 84 -14.10 24.56 11.58
CA TYR A 84 -15.52 24.60 11.33
C TYR A 84 -16.34 24.56 12.63
N LEU A 85 -16.04 23.63 13.54
CA LEU A 85 -16.86 23.43 14.74
C LEU A 85 -17.00 24.69 15.63
N PRO A 86 -15.94 25.49 15.89
CA PRO A 86 -16.08 26.74 16.64
C PRO A 86 -16.90 27.82 15.92
N SER A 87 -16.96 27.78 14.58
CA SER A 87 -17.80 28.71 13.80
C SER A 87 -19.30 28.39 13.88
N VAL A 88 -19.62 27.14 14.19
CA VAL A 88 -20.98 26.61 14.28
C VAL A 88 -21.49 26.60 15.73
N TYR A 89 -20.64 26.23 16.67
CA TYR A 89 -20.94 26.10 18.09
C TYR A 89 -20.27 27.21 18.91
N THR A 90 -20.78 28.43 18.77
CA THR A 90 -20.24 29.62 19.45
C THR A 90 -20.35 29.52 20.97
N ASN A 91 -19.33 29.98 21.71
CA ASN A 91 -19.28 30.02 23.19
C ASN A 91 -19.42 28.66 23.88
N ARG A 92 -18.97 27.58 23.24
CA ARG A 92 -19.02 26.21 23.76
C ARG A 92 -17.63 25.60 23.88
N ASN A 93 -17.46 24.72 24.87
CA ASN A 93 -16.27 23.89 25.03
C ASN A 93 -16.48 22.59 24.26
N ILE A 94 -15.65 22.32 23.26
CA ILE A 94 -15.83 21.18 22.35
C ILE A 94 -14.68 20.18 22.58
N GLN A 95 -15.03 18.94 22.87
CA GLN A 95 -14.11 17.80 22.87
C GLN A 95 -14.48 16.87 21.73
N ILE A 96 -13.49 16.41 20.98
CA ILE A 96 -13.68 15.48 19.86
C ILE A 96 -12.97 14.17 20.20
N ILE A 97 -13.68 13.06 20.08
CA ILE A 97 -13.10 11.72 20.07
C ILE A 97 -13.40 11.13 18.70
N LEU A 98 -12.35 10.74 18.01
CA LEU A 98 -12.43 10.15 16.68
C LEU A 98 -11.79 8.77 16.66
N THR A 99 -12.39 7.85 15.92
CA THR A 99 -11.76 6.61 15.50
C THR A 99 -11.34 6.76 14.05
N SER A 100 -10.22 6.15 13.68
CA SER A 100 -9.69 6.23 12.33
C SER A 100 -8.89 4.98 12.01
N ASN A 101 -9.08 4.47 10.80
CA ASN A 101 -8.24 3.44 10.19
C ASN A 101 -7.26 4.05 9.15
N SER A 102 -7.13 5.39 9.12
CA SER A 102 -6.26 6.10 8.20
C SER A 102 -4.94 6.55 8.87
N PRO A 103 -3.76 6.17 8.34
CA PRO A 103 -2.47 6.67 8.83
C PRO A 103 -2.29 8.18 8.69
N ILE A 104 -3.02 8.80 7.75
CA ILE A 104 -2.87 10.21 7.42
C ILE A 104 -3.30 11.08 8.61
N ILE A 105 -4.40 10.72 9.27
CA ILE A 105 -4.92 11.44 10.44
C ILE A 105 -3.97 11.35 11.63
N ILE A 106 -3.29 10.21 11.78
CA ILE A 106 -2.33 9.98 12.88
C ILE A 106 -1.14 10.95 12.77
N SER A 107 -0.74 11.33 11.56
CA SER A 107 0.38 12.26 11.34
C SER A 107 0.11 13.71 11.77
N ASP A 108 -1.17 14.10 11.85
CA ASP A 108 -1.60 15.45 12.24
C ASP A 108 -1.71 15.62 13.76
N LEU A 109 -1.67 14.53 14.53
CA LEU A 109 -1.91 14.53 15.97
C LEU A 109 -0.64 14.21 16.76
N PRO A 110 -0.40 14.91 17.89
CA PRO A 110 0.65 14.54 18.81
C PRO A 110 0.33 13.20 19.48
N LYS A 111 1.37 12.47 19.90
CA LYS A 111 1.25 11.16 20.56
C LYS A 111 0.34 11.20 21.79
N SER A 112 0.32 12.32 22.52
CA SER A 112 -0.53 12.52 23.70
C SER A 112 -2.03 12.47 23.40
N ASN A 113 -2.42 12.68 22.14
CA ASN A 113 -3.80 12.72 21.70
C ASN A 113 -4.19 11.46 20.91
N LEU A 114 -3.35 10.43 20.94
CA LEU A 114 -3.53 9.19 20.19
C LEU A 114 -3.60 8.00 21.14
N ILE A 115 -4.62 7.17 20.94
CA ILE A 115 -4.83 5.92 21.67
C ILE A 115 -4.84 4.80 20.65
N PHE A 116 -3.89 3.86 20.76
CA PHE A 116 -3.83 2.70 19.88
C PHE A 116 -4.55 1.52 20.53
N ILE A 117 -5.32 0.78 19.72
CA ILE A 117 -6.05 -0.41 20.16
C ILE A 117 -5.51 -1.60 19.39
N ASP A 118 -5.07 -2.62 20.11
CA ASP A 118 -4.53 -3.86 19.54
C ASP A 118 -5.30 -5.09 20.07
N LYS A 119 -5.24 -6.19 19.33
CA LYS A 119 -5.86 -7.46 19.70
C LYS A 119 -4.85 -8.29 20.51
N GLY A 120 -5.04 -8.32 21.82
CA GLY A 120 -4.31 -9.20 22.74
C GLY A 120 -4.88 -10.62 22.79
N GLU A 121 -4.18 -11.50 23.50
CA GLU A 121 -4.54 -12.93 23.64
C GLU A 121 -5.94 -13.15 24.24
N ASN A 122 -6.39 -12.26 25.14
CA ASN A 122 -7.67 -12.37 25.85
C ASN A 122 -8.67 -11.24 25.52
N GLY A 123 -8.48 -10.49 24.42
CA GLY A 123 -9.38 -9.40 24.03
C GLY A 123 -8.65 -8.15 23.53
N CYS A 124 -9.29 -6.99 23.61
CA CYS A 124 -8.66 -5.73 23.18
C CYS A 124 -7.69 -5.21 24.26
N ARG A 125 -6.50 -4.80 23.83
CA ARG A 125 -5.50 -4.13 24.64
C ARG A 125 -5.33 -2.69 24.16
N VAL A 126 -5.38 -1.74 25.09
CA VAL A 126 -4.95 -0.36 24.81
C VAL A 126 -3.43 -0.33 24.87
N ILE A 127 -2.82 0.13 23.77
CA ILE A 127 -1.39 0.38 23.69
C ILE A 127 -1.20 1.88 23.85
N ASP A 128 -0.75 2.27 25.04
CA ASP A 128 -0.46 3.66 25.36
C ASP A 128 0.87 4.06 24.70
N GLY A 129 0.76 4.42 23.43
CA GLY A 129 1.87 4.78 22.56
C GLY A 129 2.57 3.60 21.89
N LEU A 130 2.90 3.78 20.61
CA LEU A 130 3.83 2.91 19.87
C LEU A 130 4.97 2.45 20.79
N GLN A 131 5.28 1.16 20.79
CA GLN A 131 6.27 0.51 21.68
C GLN A 131 7.71 1.07 21.53
N GLU A 132 7.91 2.10 20.72
CA GLU A 132 9.13 2.89 20.69
C GLU A 132 8.79 4.38 20.70
N THR A 133 9.74 5.16 21.17
CA THR A 133 9.78 6.61 21.33
C THR A 133 9.63 7.41 20.02
N LYS A 134 8.64 7.09 19.17
CA LYS A 134 8.41 7.78 17.90
C LYS A 134 7.33 8.85 18.07
N GLN A 135 7.73 10.08 17.79
CA GLN A 135 6.82 11.22 17.67
C GLN A 135 5.94 11.00 16.43
N THR A 136 4.63 11.19 16.56
CA THR A 136 3.67 10.98 15.45
C THR A 136 3.40 12.27 14.67
N PHE A 137 3.47 13.41 15.34
CA PHE A 137 3.21 14.71 14.73
C PHE A 137 4.24 15.03 13.64
N ALA A 138 3.75 15.31 12.44
CA ALA A 138 4.54 15.58 11.23
C ALA A 138 5.53 14.46 10.85
N ALA A 139 5.33 13.23 11.34
CA ALA A 139 6.18 12.11 10.98
C ALA A 139 5.84 11.56 9.58
N ASN A 140 6.77 10.81 8.99
CA ASN A 140 6.58 10.23 7.67
C ASN A 140 5.44 9.20 7.69
N ILE A 141 4.43 9.41 6.85
CA ILE A 141 3.21 8.58 6.76
C ILE A 141 3.56 7.10 6.49
N HIS A 142 4.61 6.79 5.73
CA HIS A 142 5.02 5.41 5.46
C HIS A 142 5.55 4.70 6.72
N THR A 143 6.33 5.42 7.54
CA THR A 143 6.84 4.88 8.81
C THR A 143 5.70 4.74 9.83
N LEU A 144 4.83 5.74 9.91
CA LEU A 144 3.63 5.70 10.73
C LEU A 144 2.70 4.56 10.32
N PHE A 145 2.53 4.31 9.02
CA PHE A 145 1.64 3.26 8.56
C PHE A 145 2.14 1.87 8.97
N ALA A 146 3.44 1.60 8.83
CA ALA A 146 4.02 0.34 9.30
C ALA A 146 3.88 0.18 10.82
N ASP A 147 4.19 1.24 11.57
CA ASP A 147 4.24 1.22 13.03
C ASP A 147 2.84 1.23 13.68
N ALA A 148 1.92 2.08 13.22
CA ALA A 148 0.58 2.27 13.78
C ALA A 148 -0.38 1.11 13.46
N PHE A 149 -0.21 0.47 12.31
CA PHE A 149 -1.04 -0.67 11.88
C PHE A 149 -0.37 -2.03 12.11
N PHE A 150 0.74 -2.05 12.86
CA PHE A 150 1.45 -3.27 13.26
C PHE A 150 1.76 -4.20 12.07
N ILE A 151 2.15 -3.63 10.92
CA ILE A 151 2.38 -4.39 9.69
C ILE A 151 3.72 -5.12 9.81
N LYS A 152 3.67 -6.40 10.19
CA LYS A 152 4.87 -7.22 10.46
C LYS A 152 5.64 -7.64 9.21
N THR A 153 4.99 -7.71 8.04
CA THR A 153 5.54 -8.30 6.81
C THR A 153 6.06 -7.27 5.79
N GLY A 154 6.26 -6.03 6.22
CA GLY A 154 6.73 -4.93 5.36
C GLY A 154 5.60 -4.28 4.55
N LEU A 155 5.92 -3.22 3.82
CA LEU A 155 4.95 -2.39 3.08
C LEU A 155 4.60 -2.93 1.69
N ILE A 156 5.18 -4.06 1.28
CA ILE A 156 4.95 -4.67 -0.03
C ILE A 156 3.73 -5.59 0.07
N GLY A 157 2.78 -5.43 -0.86
CA GLY A 157 1.60 -6.30 -0.92
C GLY A 157 1.99 -7.76 -1.17
N GLU A 158 1.23 -8.68 -0.56
CA GLU A 158 1.52 -10.12 -0.58
C GLU A 158 1.67 -10.68 -2.00
N PHE A 159 0.80 -10.27 -2.93
CA PHE A 159 0.90 -10.67 -4.33
C PHE A 159 2.23 -10.23 -4.97
N ALA A 160 2.65 -8.99 -4.75
CA ALA A 160 3.90 -8.48 -5.26
C ALA A 160 5.11 -9.20 -4.63
N ASN A 161 5.04 -9.53 -3.34
CA ASN A 161 6.04 -10.37 -2.67
C ASN A 161 6.15 -11.75 -3.32
N GLN A 162 5.03 -12.41 -3.59
CA GLN A 162 5.02 -13.72 -4.26
C GLN A 162 5.62 -13.64 -5.67
N VAL A 163 5.28 -12.61 -6.45
CA VAL A 163 5.89 -12.38 -7.77
C VAL A 163 7.40 -12.16 -7.64
N LEU A 164 7.85 -11.33 -6.70
CA LEU A 164 9.28 -11.10 -6.45
C LEU A 164 10.02 -12.38 -6.05
N LEU A 165 9.45 -13.18 -5.15
CA LEU A 165 10.02 -14.46 -4.73
C LEU A 165 10.11 -15.44 -5.90
N SER A 166 9.04 -15.56 -6.70
CA SER A 166 9.05 -16.41 -7.88
C SER A 166 10.08 -15.97 -8.92
N LEU A 167 10.28 -14.66 -9.10
CA LEU A 167 11.28 -14.09 -10.00
C LEU A 167 12.71 -14.40 -9.51
N ILE A 168 12.97 -14.24 -8.22
CA ILE A 168 14.26 -14.55 -7.60
C ILE A 168 14.55 -16.06 -7.71
N ASN A 169 13.57 -16.91 -7.43
CA ASN A 169 13.71 -18.36 -7.56
C ASN A 169 13.94 -18.77 -9.01
N THR A 170 13.21 -18.17 -9.96
CA THR A 170 13.43 -18.41 -11.39
C THR A 170 14.86 -18.06 -11.79
N ILE A 171 15.37 -16.91 -11.37
CA ILE A 171 16.77 -16.51 -11.64
C ILE A 171 17.76 -17.49 -11.00
N ASN A 172 17.50 -17.97 -9.79
CA ASN A 172 18.43 -18.83 -9.05
C ASN A 172 18.42 -20.29 -9.51
N GLU A 173 17.26 -20.86 -9.79
CA GLU A 173 17.07 -22.29 -10.06
C GLU A 173 17.10 -22.63 -11.56
N THR A 174 16.76 -21.68 -12.43
CA THR A 174 16.70 -21.95 -13.87
C THR A 174 18.12 -22.00 -14.47
N PRO A 175 18.43 -23.02 -15.29
CA PRO A 175 19.70 -23.10 -15.99
C PRO A 175 19.93 -21.88 -16.91
N SER A 176 21.17 -21.41 -16.98
CA SER A 176 21.55 -20.23 -17.77
C SER A 176 21.13 -20.24 -19.26
N PRO A 177 21.10 -21.39 -19.98
CA PRO A 177 20.61 -21.43 -21.36
C PRO A 177 19.13 -21.03 -21.51
N GLU A 178 18.30 -21.40 -20.54
CA GLU A 178 16.87 -21.13 -20.54
C GLU A 178 16.57 -19.70 -20.07
N LEU A 179 17.36 -19.21 -19.09
CA LEU A 179 17.36 -17.80 -18.71
C LEU A 179 17.74 -16.87 -19.88
N PHE A 180 18.71 -17.26 -20.71
CA PHE A 180 19.11 -16.46 -21.87
C PHE A 180 17.98 -16.31 -22.89
N LYS A 181 17.18 -17.37 -23.09
CA LYS A 181 16.00 -17.32 -23.98
C LYS A 181 14.88 -16.44 -23.43
N ARG A 182 14.64 -16.49 -22.11
CA ARG A 182 13.59 -15.74 -21.42
C ARG A 182 14.04 -14.35 -20.95
N ARG A 183 15.26 -13.92 -21.27
CA ARG A 183 15.86 -12.67 -20.76
C ARG A 183 14.95 -11.45 -20.96
N THR A 184 14.35 -11.32 -22.15
CA THR A 184 13.54 -10.15 -22.53
C THR A 184 12.25 -10.09 -21.69
N GLU A 185 11.65 -11.25 -21.41
CA GLU A 185 10.47 -11.36 -20.55
C GLU A 185 10.82 -10.98 -19.10
N LEU A 186 11.93 -11.52 -18.60
CA LEU A 186 12.40 -11.26 -17.23
C LEU A 186 12.81 -9.79 -17.04
N GLU A 187 13.49 -9.19 -18.02
CA GLU A 187 13.84 -7.76 -17.99
C GLU A 187 12.61 -6.86 -18.00
N SER A 188 11.58 -7.23 -18.77
CA SER A 188 10.29 -6.52 -18.77
C SER A 188 9.60 -6.58 -17.39
N LEU A 189 9.56 -7.78 -16.78
CA LEU A 189 9.02 -7.97 -15.43
C LEU A 189 9.81 -7.17 -14.38
N ILE A 190 11.15 -7.20 -14.45
CA ILE A 190 12.01 -6.41 -13.56
C ILE A 190 11.76 -4.91 -13.75
N GLY A 191 11.53 -4.46 -14.99
CA GLY A 191 11.23 -3.07 -15.31
C GLY A 191 9.97 -2.52 -14.64
N GLN A 192 9.01 -3.39 -14.31
CA GLN A 192 7.76 -3.04 -13.63
C GLN A 192 7.92 -2.86 -12.11
N ILE A 193 9.04 -3.29 -11.52
CA ILE A 193 9.29 -3.17 -10.08
C ILE A 193 9.46 -1.71 -9.70
N GLY A 194 8.52 -1.13 -8.93
CA GLY A 194 8.55 0.28 -8.54
C GLY A 194 9.77 0.69 -7.70
N GLU A 195 10.24 -0.20 -6.82
CA GLU A 195 11.37 0.07 -5.92
C GLU A 195 12.71 -0.02 -6.64
N SER A 196 13.42 1.10 -6.76
CA SER A 196 14.65 1.22 -7.54
C SER A 196 15.79 0.33 -7.02
N VAL A 197 15.90 0.19 -5.69
CA VAL A 197 16.91 -0.64 -5.04
C VAL A 197 16.69 -2.12 -5.37
N LEU A 198 15.46 -2.62 -5.22
CA LEU A 198 15.09 -3.99 -5.56
C LEU A 198 15.29 -4.26 -7.05
N ARG A 199 14.83 -3.35 -7.91
CA ARG A 199 15.00 -3.43 -9.36
C ARG A 199 16.47 -3.56 -9.75
N THR A 200 17.33 -2.70 -9.19
CA THR A 200 18.77 -2.69 -9.49
C THR A 200 19.42 -4.00 -9.04
N LYS A 201 19.08 -4.47 -7.84
CA LYS A 201 19.63 -5.73 -7.30
C LYS A 201 19.23 -6.93 -8.15
N ILE A 202 17.95 -7.10 -8.47
CA ILE A 202 17.45 -8.24 -9.26
C ILE A 202 17.98 -8.17 -10.70
N SER A 203 18.03 -6.98 -11.30
CA SER A 203 18.64 -6.78 -12.62
C SER A 203 20.12 -7.18 -12.63
N SER A 204 20.88 -6.80 -11.59
CA SER A 204 22.30 -7.20 -11.48
C SER A 204 22.46 -8.71 -11.35
N MET A 205 21.59 -9.40 -10.60
CA MET A 205 21.62 -10.85 -10.46
C MET A 205 21.37 -11.56 -11.80
N LEU A 206 20.38 -11.11 -12.57
CA LEU A 206 20.07 -11.64 -13.89
C LEU A 206 21.25 -11.41 -14.86
N LYS A 207 21.79 -10.18 -14.90
CA LYS A 207 22.92 -9.83 -15.76
C LYS A 207 24.17 -10.67 -15.46
N ASN A 208 24.50 -10.85 -14.19
CA ASN A 208 25.66 -11.63 -13.78
C ASN A 208 25.57 -13.09 -14.26
N LYS A 209 24.41 -13.75 -14.05
CA LYS A 209 24.20 -15.13 -14.53
C LYS A 209 24.23 -15.25 -16.05
N ILE A 210 23.69 -14.27 -16.77
CA ILE A 210 23.72 -14.24 -18.23
C ILE A 210 25.15 -14.04 -18.74
N GLN A 211 25.90 -13.13 -18.13
CA GLN A 211 27.29 -12.84 -18.51
C GLN A 211 28.20 -14.04 -18.26
N GLU A 212 28.08 -14.68 -17.09
CA GLU A 212 28.85 -15.88 -16.74
C GLU A 212 28.62 -17.02 -17.75
N TYR A 213 27.38 -17.17 -18.24
CA TYR A 213 27.08 -18.14 -19.29
C TYR A 213 27.64 -17.74 -20.67
N ALA A 214 27.54 -16.46 -21.04
CA ALA A 214 28.07 -15.95 -22.30
C ALA A 214 29.59 -16.14 -22.39
N ASP A 215 30.31 -15.80 -21.32
CA ASP A 215 31.77 -15.91 -21.24
C ASP A 215 32.22 -17.38 -21.30
N ASN A 216 31.58 -18.26 -20.53
CA ASN A 216 31.86 -19.70 -20.56
C ASN A 216 31.59 -20.32 -21.94
N THR A 217 30.52 -19.88 -22.63
CA THR A 217 30.18 -20.38 -23.97
C THR A 217 31.22 -19.94 -25.01
N GLN A 218 31.70 -18.70 -24.92
CA GLN A 218 32.71 -18.17 -25.83
C GLN A 218 34.07 -18.83 -25.62
N VAL A 219 34.50 -18.99 -24.36
CA VAL A 219 35.74 -19.69 -24.00
C VAL A 219 35.71 -21.16 -24.47
N ASN A 220 34.59 -21.85 -24.24
CA ASN A 220 34.42 -23.23 -24.72
C ASN A 220 34.47 -23.35 -26.25
N ARG A 221 33.88 -22.39 -26.97
CA ARG A 221 33.95 -22.37 -28.44
C ARG A 221 35.40 -22.16 -28.93
N GLN A 222 36.16 -21.25 -28.32
CA GLN A 222 37.57 -21.03 -28.65
C GLN A 222 38.43 -22.26 -28.35
N LEU A 223 38.24 -22.90 -27.19
CA LEU A 223 38.91 -24.15 -26.84
C LEU A 223 38.66 -25.26 -27.87
N LEU A 224 37.40 -25.43 -28.29
CA LEU A 224 37.04 -26.42 -29.32
C LEU A 224 37.70 -26.14 -30.68
N GLU A 225 37.80 -24.86 -31.09
CA GLU A 225 38.50 -24.48 -32.32
C GLU A 225 40.01 -24.76 -32.22
N THR A 226 40.64 -24.44 -31.09
CA THR A 226 42.06 -24.73 -30.86
C THR A 226 42.33 -26.24 -30.86
N ILE A 227 41.49 -27.05 -30.23
CA ILE A 227 41.61 -28.52 -30.24
C ILE A 227 41.53 -29.06 -31.67
N LYS A 228 40.59 -28.56 -32.48
CA LYS A 228 40.48 -28.97 -33.90
C LYS A 228 41.73 -28.63 -34.71
N LYS A 229 42.30 -27.44 -34.53
CA LYS A 229 43.54 -27.05 -35.21
C LYS A 229 44.72 -27.95 -34.83
N MET A 230 44.88 -28.23 -33.53
CA MET A 230 45.92 -29.14 -33.04
C MET A 230 45.76 -30.57 -33.59
N GLN A 231 44.52 -31.05 -33.73
CA GLN A 231 44.26 -32.37 -34.34
C GLN A 231 44.68 -32.44 -35.80
N ILE A 232 44.39 -31.40 -36.59
CA ILE A 232 44.80 -31.31 -38.00
C ILE A 232 46.33 -31.31 -38.11
N GLU A 233 47.01 -30.51 -37.28
CA GLU A 233 48.47 -30.41 -37.27
C GLU A 233 49.14 -31.74 -36.89
N ILE A 234 48.56 -32.48 -35.92
CA ILE A 234 49.01 -33.84 -35.58
C ILE A 234 48.83 -34.83 -36.74
N GLU A 235 47.74 -34.74 -37.51
CA GLU A 235 47.52 -35.58 -38.69
C GLU A 235 48.50 -35.27 -39.82
N GLU A 236 48.81 -33.99 -40.05
CA GLU A 236 49.81 -33.56 -41.04
C GLU A 236 51.22 -34.04 -40.67
N LEU A 237 51.62 -33.92 -39.41
CA LEU A 237 52.91 -34.42 -38.91
C LEU A 237 53.01 -35.96 -39.01
N LYS A 238 51.90 -36.68 -38.80
CA LYS A 238 51.85 -38.14 -39.01
C LYS A 238 52.00 -38.52 -40.48
N ARG A 239 51.42 -37.75 -41.42
CA ARG A 239 51.57 -37.96 -42.86
C ARG A 239 52.98 -37.65 -43.36
N GLY A 240 53.62 -36.60 -42.85
CA GLY A 240 54.99 -36.23 -43.20
C GLY A 240 56.02 -37.32 -42.84
N LYS A 241 55.87 -37.95 -41.67
CA LYS A 241 56.77 -39.03 -41.23
C LYS A 241 56.66 -40.33 -42.02
N SER A 242 55.59 -40.56 -42.77
CA SER A 242 55.46 -41.75 -43.64
C SER A 242 56.16 -41.60 -44.99
N ASN A 243 56.52 -40.38 -45.42
CA ASN A 243 57.21 -40.15 -46.70
C ASN A 243 58.74 -40.15 -46.57
N ASP A 244 59.30 -40.07 -45.36
CA ASP A 244 60.76 -40.10 -45.12
C ASP A 244 61.31 -41.54 -44.90
N PHE A 245 60.48 -42.58 -45.05
CA PHE A 245 60.84 -43.99 -44.82
C PHE A 245 60.72 -44.90 -46.06
N ASN A 246 60.60 -44.34 -47.27
CA ASN A 246 60.63 -45.10 -48.53
C ASN A 246 61.88 -44.77 -49.36
#